data_AF-A0A0B1ST10-F1
#
_entry.id   AF-A0A0B1ST10-F1
#
_cell.length_a   1.000
_cell.length_b   1.000
_cell.length_c   1.000
_cell.angle_alpha   90.00
_cell.angle_beta   90.00
_cell.angle_gamma   90.00
#
_symmetry.space_group_name_H-M   'P 1'
#
loop_
_entity.id
_entity.type
_entity.pdbx_description
1 polymer ?
#
loop_
_entity_poly.entity_id
_entity_poly.type
_entity_poly.pdbx_seq_one_letter_code
_entity_poly.pdbx_strand_id
1 'polypeptide(L)'
;MSVGELLEDSLDVCDTSPSDSFTRIQFLFRAYLMPITYLFGIFSNSINIIVFMQKTMRNQPVNWFFLVLSISDLTVLIASFFVFSVPVYAEIADDVDMARMSAVLIVWFYPLAQTSLTMSVYLTILVSVHRFLGVCHPFLIRRVSNSSAVKGVIVSAIAFAFMFNTSRWFELQAMPCYSKRHDRESLVVYPTDLMVNSVYTVVYRNAAYTMVMFFLPFAILTFVNLRIIGTLKSSYK
;
A
#
# COMPACT_ATOMS: atom_id res chain seq x y z
N MET A 1 -19.21 1.69 22.20
CA MET A 1 -18.54 2.95 22.51
C MET A 1 -18.65 3.81 21.27
N SER A 2 -19.32 4.95 21.38
CA SER A 2 -19.51 5.87 20.25
C SER A 2 -18.31 6.81 20.12
N VAL A 3 -18.05 7.39 18.94
CA VAL A 3 -16.95 8.37 18.77
C VAL A 3 -17.16 9.62 19.64
N GLY A 4 -18.41 9.93 20.02
CA GLY A 4 -18.71 11.02 20.96
C GLY A 4 -18.14 10.80 22.37
N GLU A 5 -18.24 9.59 22.92
CA GLU A 5 -17.66 9.24 24.24
C GLU A 5 -16.12 9.24 24.21
N LEU A 6 -15.55 9.01 23.03
CA LEU A 6 -14.14 8.98 22.73
C LEU A 6 -13.56 10.40 22.47
N LEU A 7 -14.41 11.33 21.99
CA LEU A 7 -14.06 12.73 21.74
C LEU A 7 -14.02 13.59 23.02
N GLU A 8 -14.87 13.31 24.01
CA GLU A 8 -14.79 13.97 25.33
C GLU A 8 -13.43 13.70 26.00
N ASP A 9 -12.88 12.49 25.82
CA ASP A 9 -11.52 12.09 26.23
C ASP A 9 -10.40 12.66 25.31
N SER A 10 -10.71 13.32 24.20
CA SER A 10 -9.68 13.82 23.24
C SER A 10 -9.36 15.31 23.37
N LEU A 11 -10.20 16.05 24.10
CA LEU A 11 -9.76 17.29 24.75
C LEU A 11 -8.77 16.99 25.89
N ASP A 12 -8.58 15.72 26.25
CA ASP A 12 -7.55 15.30 27.19
C ASP A 12 -6.15 15.26 26.56
N VAL A 13 -5.23 15.17 27.50
CA VAL A 13 -3.80 15.23 27.35
C VAL A 13 -3.30 14.11 26.42
N CYS A 14 -2.57 14.46 25.35
CA CYS A 14 -1.97 13.48 24.44
C CYS A 14 -0.52 13.12 24.78
N ASP A 15 -0.14 13.29 26.05
CA ASP A 15 1.12 12.74 26.51
C ASP A 15 1.02 11.21 26.45
N THR A 16 1.95 10.61 25.71
CA THR A 16 2.08 9.16 25.63
C THR A 16 2.22 8.61 27.04
N SER A 17 1.23 7.84 27.49
CA SER A 17 1.40 6.98 28.66
C SER A 17 2.59 6.06 28.38
N PRO A 18 3.39 5.63 29.38
CA PRO A 18 4.45 4.64 29.16
C PRO A 18 3.95 3.32 28.54
N SER A 19 2.64 3.08 28.50
CA SER A 19 1.99 1.99 27.75
C SER A 19 1.86 2.22 26.25
N ASP A 20 1.95 3.47 25.78
CA ASP A 20 1.77 3.85 24.37
C ASP A 20 3.10 3.98 23.61
N SER A 21 4.22 3.96 24.32
CA SER A 21 5.57 3.94 23.72
C SER A 21 5.82 2.65 22.94
N PHE A 22 6.56 2.77 21.82
CA PHE A 22 6.88 1.60 21.01
C PHE A 22 7.67 0.56 21.81
N THR A 23 7.20 -0.70 21.77
CA THR A 23 7.96 -1.82 22.34
C THR A 23 9.33 -1.93 21.67
N ARG A 24 10.34 -2.48 22.36
CA ARG A 24 11.70 -2.65 21.80
C ARG A 24 11.71 -3.35 20.43
N ILE A 25 10.81 -4.31 20.23
CA ILE A 25 10.66 -5.02 18.96
C ILE A 25 10.08 -4.08 17.90
N GLN A 26 9.00 -3.37 18.19
CA GLN A 26 8.43 -2.39 17.24
C GLN A 26 9.45 -1.31 16.87
N PHE A 27 10.21 -0.81 17.84
CA PHE A 27 11.29 0.13 17.62
C PHE A 27 12.35 -0.42 16.67
N LEU A 28 12.88 -1.62 16.93
CA LEU A 28 13.88 -2.26 16.07
C LEU A 28 13.39 -2.38 14.62
N PHE A 29 12.16 -2.84 14.42
CA PHE A 29 11.60 -3.00 13.09
C PHE A 29 11.37 -1.67 12.40
N ARG A 30 10.68 -0.73 13.05
CA ARG A 30 10.22 0.52 12.44
C ARG A 30 11.31 1.58 12.29
N ALA A 31 12.30 1.61 13.18
CA ALA A 31 13.40 2.58 13.13
C ALA A 31 14.61 2.10 12.32
N TYR A 32 14.81 0.78 12.14
CA TYR A 32 15.99 0.25 11.45
C TYR A 32 15.65 -0.71 10.30
N LEU A 33 15.00 -1.85 10.57
CA LEU A 33 14.84 -2.89 9.55
C LEU A 33 13.97 -2.43 8.37
N MET A 34 12.82 -1.82 8.66
CA MET A 34 11.89 -1.29 7.66
C MET A 34 12.53 -0.18 6.81
N PRO A 35 13.13 0.89 7.37
CA PRO A 35 13.85 1.91 6.59
C PRO A 35 14.90 1.34 5.64
N ILE A 36 15.69 0.35 6.07
CA ILE A 36 16.68 -0.30 5.19
C ILE A 36 15.99 -0.96 3.99
N THR A 37 14.89 -1.69 4.22
CA THR A 37 14.11 -2.30 3.13
C THR A 37 13.49 -1.25 2.20
N TYR A 38 13.03 -0.13 2.76
CA TYR A 38 12.45 0.97 1.97
C TYR A 38 13.50 1.62 1.08
N LEU A 39 14.69 1.91 1.60
CA LEU A 39 15.79 2.49 0.83
C LEU A 39 16.20 1.59 -0.34
N PHE A 40 16.39 0.29 -0.06
CA PHE A 40 16.69 -0.68 -1.11
C PHE A 40 15.59 -0.73 -2.17
N GLY A 41 14.33 -0.85 -1.74
CA GLY A 41 13.20 -0.93 -2.65
C GLY A 41 12.98 0.35 -3.46
N ILE A 42 13.17 1.53 -2.87
CA ILE A 42 13.08 2.82 -3.55
C ILE A 42 14.16 2.91 -4.63
N PHE A 43 15.40 2.53 -4.30
CA PHE A 43 16.49 2.52 -5.26
C PHE A 43 16.22 1.58 -6.43
N SER A 44 15.85 0.32 -6.16
CA SER A 44 15.55 -0.68 -7.19
C SER A 44 14.38 -0.28 -8.08
N ASN A 45 13.27 0.20 -7.50
CA ASN A 45 12.11 0.63 -8.28
C ASN A 45 12.37 1.90 -9.09
N SER A 46 13.22 2.81 -8.60
CA SER A 46 13.64 3.99 -9.35
C SER A 46 14.42 3.60 -10.60
N ILE A 47 15.34 2.64 -10.49
CA ILE A 47 16.06 2.09 -11.66
C ILE A 47 15.07 1.47 -12.66
N ASN A 48 14.13 0.65 -12.18
CA ASN A 48 13.13 0.03 -13.05
C ASN A 48 12.32 1.10 -13.82
N ILE A 49 11.89 2.17 -13.14
CA ILE A 49 11.16 3.27 -13.78
C ILE A 49 12.03 3.90 -14.88
N ILE A 50 13.28 4.25 -14.58
CA ILE A 50 14.21 4.87 -15.56
C ILE A 50 14.38 3.96 -16.79
N VAL A 51 14.56 2.65 -16.58
CA VAL A 51 14.71 1.67 -17.65
C VAL A 51 13.44 1.54 -18.49
N PHE A 52 12.27 1.33 -17.86
CA PHE A 52 11.02 1.13 -18.59
C PHE A 52 10.46 2.41 -19.22
N MET A 53 10.91 3.59 -18.81
CA MET A 53 10.59 4.86 -19.47
C MET A 53 11.28 5.04 -20.83
N GLN A 54 12.37 4.31 -21.10
CA GLN A 54 13.11 4.42 -22.36
C GLN A 54 12.23 4.06 -23.57
N LYS A 55 12.37 4.81 -24.67
CA LYS A 55 11.55 4.62 -25.89
C LYS A 55 11.65 3.21 -26.46
N THR A 56 12.84 2.59 -26.40
CA THR A 56 13.10 1.22 -26.83
C THR A 56 12.29 0.20 -26.03
N MET A 57 12.19 0.38 -24.71
CA MET A 57 11.46 -0.52 -23.82
C MET A 57 9.94 -0.36 -23.95
N ARG A 58 9.43 0.87 -24.11
CA ARG A 58 7.98 1.17 -24.20
C ARG A 58 7.28 0.57 -25.44
N ASN A 59 8.04 0.10 -26.42
CA ASN A 59 7.50 -0.55 -27.61
C ASN A 59 6.86 -1.92 -27.30
N GLN A 60 7.29 -2.60 -26.24
CA GLN A 60 6.70 -3.86 -25.83
C GLN A 60 5.54 -3.60 -24.85
N PRO A 61 4.31 -4.09 -25.13
CA PRO A 61 3.15 -3.81 -24.28
C PRO A 61 3.35 -4.24 -22.82
N VAL A 62 4.05 -5.36 -22.58
CA VAL A 62 4.32 -5.88 -21.22
C VAL A 62 5.09 -4.89 -20.34
N ASN A 63 5.97 -4.07 -20.94
CA ASN A 63 6.81 -3.12 -20.20
C ASN A 63 6.01 -1.96 -19.60
N TRP A 64 4.80 -1.69 -20.11
CA TRP A 64 3.89 -0.73 -19.47
C TRP A 64 3.39 -1.22 -18.11
N PHE A 65 3.15 -2.54 -17.96
CA PHE A 65 2.79 -3.07 -16.65
C PHE A 65 3.95 -2.94 -15.66
N PHE A 66 5.17 -3.31 -16.06
CA PHE A 66 6.34 -3.21 -15.19
C PHE A 66 6.66 -1.76 -14.79
N LEU A 67 6.45 -0.80 -15.70
CA LEU A 67 6.60 0.62 -15.39
C LEU A 67 5.62 1.04 -14.29
N VAL A 68 4.32 0.77 -14.47
CA VAL A 68 3.30 1.19 -13.49
C VAL A 68 3.41 0.40 -12.20
N LEU A 69 3.78 -0.87 -12.26
CA LEU A 69 4.07 -1.69 -11.08
C LEU A 69 5.22 -1.08 -10.27
N SER A 70 6.31 -0.66 -10.92
CA SER A 70 7.45 -0.03 -10.25
C SER A 70 7.07 1.32 -9.61
N ILE A 71 6.21 2.11 -10.25
CA ILE A 71 5.66 3.36 -9.68
C ILE A 71 4.78 3.05 -8.46
N SER A 72 3.96 2.01 -8.55
CA SER A 72 3.11 1.53 -7.47
C SER A 72 3.93 1.12 -6.26
N ASP A 73 4.93 0.26 -6.46
CA ASP A 73 5.82 -0.24 -5.41
C ASP A 73 6.62 0.90 -4.77
N LEU A 74 7.12 1.84 -5.58
CA LEU A 74 7.77 3.05 -5.06
C LEU A 74 6.84 3.84 -4.13
N THR A 75 5.58 4.01 -4.53
CA THR A 75 4.57 4.73 -3.75
C THR A 75 4.24 3.99 -2.45
N VAL A 76 4.12 2.65 -2.49
CA VAL A 76 3.93 1.82 -1.28
C VAL A 76 5.07 2.02 -0.29
N LEU A 77 6.32 2.01 -0.75
CA LEU A 77 7.49 2.12 0.12
C LEU A 77 7.59 3.51 0.76
N ILE A 78 7.40 4.57 -0.04
CA ILE A 78 7.39 5.95 0.46
C ILE A 78 6.25 6.14 1.48
N ALA A 79 5.03 5.69 1.14
CA ALA A 79 3.89 5.83 2.02
C ALA A 79 4.06 5.03 3.32
N SER A 80 4.57 3.81 3.23
CA SER A 80 4.84 2.96 4.40
C SER A 80 5.89 3.58 5.33
N PHE A 81 6.92 4.23 4.80
CA PHE A 81 7.89 4.97 5.61
C PHE A 81 7.22 6.05 6.46
N PHE A 82 6.38 6.88 5.84
CA PHE A 82 5.66 7.93 6.55
C PHE A 82 4.67 7.39 7.59
N VAL A 83 4.04 6.25 7.31
CA VAL A 83 3.07 5.64 8.24
C VAL A 83 3.74 4.92 9.40
N PHE A 84 4.85 4.21 9.17
CA PHE A 84 5.41 3.29 10.18
C PHE A 84 6.70 3.77 10.82
N SER A 85 7.55 4.52 10.11
CA SER A 85 8.87 4.92 10.62
C SER A 85 8.89 6.33 11.19
N VAL A 86 8.25 7.29 10.52
CA VAL A 86 8.22 8.69 10.98
C VAL A 86 7.65 8.88 12.40
N PRO A 87 6.58 8.18 12.82
CA PRO A 87 6.09 8.30 14.19
C PRO A 87 7.11 7.89 15.25
N VAL A 88 7.95 6.88 14.95
CA VAL A 88 9.01 6.44 15.85
C VAL A 88 10.10 7.49 15.95
N TYR A 89 10.49 8.10 14.83
CA TYR A 89 11.47 9.19 14.84
C TYR A 89 10.94 10.44 15.54
N ALA A 90 9.65 10.74 15.43
CA ALA A 90 9.01 11.83 16.16
C ALA A 90 9.02 11.57 17.69
N GLU A 91 8.75 10.34 18.14
CA GLU A 91 8.85 9.97 19.55
C GLU A 91 10.29 10.08 20.08
N ILE A 92 11.29 9.63 19.32
CA ILE A 92 12.71 9.73 19.71
C ILE A 92 13.17 11.19 19.79
N ALA A 93 12.75 12.02 18.83
CA ALA A 93 13.12 13.43 18.78
C ALA A 93 12.53 14.24 19.95
N ASP A 94 11.47 13.72 20.59
CA ASP A 94 10.71 14.38 21.66
C ASP A 94 10.29 15.81 21.26
N ASP A 95 9.82 15.95 20.02
CA ASP A 95 9.46 17.23 19.41
C ASP A 95 7.98 17.25 19.01
N VAL A 96 7.23 18.23 19.54
CA VAL A 96 5.78 18.38 19.31
C VAL A 96 5.45 18.68 17.85
N ASP A 97 6.27 19.47 17.16
CA ASP A 97 6.03 19.81 15.75
C ASP A 97 6.26 18.57 14.87
N MET A 98 7.26 17.74 15.19
CA MET A 98 7.47 16.44 14.52
C MET A 98 6.32 15.47 14.79
N ALA A 99 5.83 15.39 16.04
CA ALA A 99 4.69 14.56 16.40
C ALA A 99 3.42 14.99 15.65
N ARG A 100 3.13 16.30 15.63
CA ARG A 100 2.04 16.91 14.88
C ARG A 100 2.12 16.59 13.39
N MET A 101 3.29 16.76 12.79
CA MET A 101 3.52 16.42 11.38
C MET A 101 3.34 14.92 11.13
N SER A 102 3.82 14.06 12.02
CA SER A 102 3.66 12.61 11.90
C SER A 102 2.19 12.19 11.88
N ALA A 103 1.34 12.81 12.72
CA ALA A 103 -0.08 12.51 12.77
C ALA A 103 -0.79 12.87 11.45
N VAL A 104 -0.49 14.04 10.90
CA VAL A 104 -1.01 14.46 9.59
C VAL A 104 -0.54 13.52 8.48
N LEU A 105 0.74 13.15 8.49
CA LEU A 105 1.30 12.23 7.49
C LEU A 105 0.64 10.85 7.55
N ILE A 106 0.38 10.30 8.75
CA ILE A 106 -0.33 9.02 8.88
C ILE A 106 -1.71 9.08 8.21
N VAL A 107 -2.50 10.12 8.47
CA VAL A 107 -3.88 10.23 7.93
C VAL A 107 -3.90 10.18 6.39
N TRP A 108 -2.94 10.82 5.74
CA TRP A 108 -2.86 10.86 4.27
C TRP A 108 -2.13 9.66 3.65
N PHE A 109 -1.02 9.23 4.26
CA PHE A 109 -0.20 8.16 3.70
C PHE A 109 -0.72 6.76 4.04
N TYR A 110 -1.56 6.60 5.07
CA TYR A 110 -2.23 5.33 5.37
C TYR A 110 -3.10 4.83 4.19
N PRO A 111 -4.11 5.57 3.72
CA PRO A 111 -4.94 5.12 2.61
C PRO A 111 -4.17 5.08 1.30
N LEU A 112 -3.16 5.95 1.12
CA LEU A 112 -2.26 5.91 -0.04
C LEU A 112 -1.47 4.59 -0.09
N ALA A 113 -0.88 4.17 1.03
CA ALA A 113 -0.14 2.91 1.13
C ALA A 113 -1.03 1.71 0.78
N GLN A 114 -2.26 1.67 1.31
CA GLN A 114 -3.20 0.57 1.03
C GLN A 114 -3.67 0.56 -0.45
N THR A 115 -3.94 1.74 -1.00
CA THR A 115 -4.35 1.89 -2.40
C THR A 115 -3.23 1.46 -3.34
N SER A 116 -2.00 1.94 -3.12
CA SER A 116 -0.83 1.55 -3.91
C SER A 116 -0.50 0.06 -3.74
N LEU A 117 -0.67 -0.51 -2.55
CA LEU A 117 -0.46 -1.95 -2.35
C LEU A 117 -1.46 -2.78 -3.16
N THR A 118 -2.72 -2.37 -3.16
CA THR A 118 -3.77 -3.00 -3.99
C THR A 118 -3.45 -2.89 -5.47
N MET A 119 -3.01 -1.71 -5.91
CA MET A 119 -2.56 -1.50 -7.29
C MET A 119 -1.40 -2.44 -7.66
N SER A 120 -0.38 -2.58 -6.80
CA SER A 120 0.76 -3.48 -7.02
C SER A 120 0.33 -4.95 -7.15
N VAL A 121 -0.56 -5.42 -6.27
CA VAL A 121 -1.08 -6.79 -6.30
C VAL A 121 -1.81 -7.08 -7.61
N TYR A 122 -2.72 -6.20 -8.01
CA TYR A 122 -3.52 -6.40 -9.22
C TYR A 122 -2.70 -6.24 -10.50
N LEU A 123 -1.74 -5.32 -10.53
CA LEU A 123 -0.79 -5.23 -11.64
C LEU A 123 0.08 -6.50 -11.74
N THR A 124 0.49 -7.09 -10.62
CA THR A 124 1.23 -8.36 -10.61
C THR A 124 0.40 -9.49 -11.19
N ILE A 125 -0.87 -9.61 -10.80
CA ILE A 125 -1.80 -10.58 -11.40
C ILE A 125 -1.90 -10.37 -12.92
N LEU A 126 -2.09 -9.13 -13.35
CA LEU A 126 -2.24 -8.79 -14.77
C LEU A 126 -0.98 -9.11 -15.58
N VAL A 127 0.21 -8.83 -15.04
CA VAL A 127 1.50 -9.25 -15.66
C VAL A 127 1.55 -10.76 -15.82
N SER A 128 1.21 -11.52 -14.77
CA SER A 128 1.24 -12.98 -14.82
C SER A 128 0.22 -13.55 -15.79
N VAL A 129 -0.97 -12.98 -15.87
CA VAL A 129 -1.99 -13.35 -16.87
C VAL A 129 -1.52 -13.01 -18.28
N HIS A 130 -0.95 -11.82 -18.50
CA HIS A 130 -0.40 -11.41 -19.80
C HIS A 130 0.69 -12.39 -20.26
N ARG A 131 1.61 -12.75 -19.36
CA ARG A 131 2.65 -13.76 -19.61
C ARG A 131 2.07 -15.14 -19.89
N PHE A 132 1.06 -15.57 -19.13
CA PHE A 132 0.37 -16.84 -19.37
C PHE A 132 -0.25 -16.88 -20.76
N LEU A 133 -0.94 -15.82 -21.19
CA LEU A 133 -1.50 -15.72 -22.54
C LEU A 133 -0.38 -15.73 -23.59
N GLY A 134 0.77 -15.11 -23.32
CA GLY A 134 1.92 -15.14 -24.23
C GLY A 134 2.51 -16.53 -24.44
N VAL A 135 2.54 -17.36 -23.40
CA VAL A 135 3.11 -18.72 -23.46
C VAL A 135 2.08 -19.74 -23.95
N CYS A 136 0.90 -19.76 -23.34
CA CYS A 136 -0.10 -20.80 -23.60
C CYS A 136 -1.00 -20.46 -24.79
N HIS A 137 -1.14 -19.18 -25.15
CA HIS A 137 -2.05 -18.71 -26.21
C HIS A 137 -1.42 -17.62 -27.11
N PRO A 138 -0.26 -17.88 -27.74
CA PRO A 138 0.54 -16.85 -28.43
C PRO A 138 -0.19 -16.15 -29.59
N PHE A 139 -1.07 -16.87 -30.30
CA PHE A 139 -1.87 -16.27 -31.39
C PHE A 139 -2.94 -15.30 -30.87
N LEU A 140 -3.53 -15.60 -29.71
CA LEU A 140 -4.52 -14.73 -29.09
C LEU A 140 -3.86 -13.44 -28.62
N ILE A 141 -2.75 -13.53 -27.88
CA ILE A 141 -2.07 -12.33 -27.36
C ILE A 141 -1.60 -11.42 -28.49
N ARG A 142 -1.11 -11.99 -29.60
CA ARG A 142 -0.68 -11.20 -30.78
C ARG A 142 -1.84 -10.41 -31.40
N ARG A 143 -3.07 -10.92 -31.30
CA ARG A 143 -4.27 -10.25 -31.81
C ARG A 143 -4.81 -9.18 -30.84
N VAL A 144 -4.78 -9.44 -29.54
CA VAL A 144 -5.46 -8.59 -28.53
C VAL A 144 -4.54 -7.63 -27.77
N SER A 145 -3.26 -7.95 -27.63
CA SER A 145 -2.30 -7.16 -26.83
C SER A 145 -1.61 -6.09 -27.68
N ASN A 146 -2.32 -5.02 -27.97
CA ASN A 146 -1.71 -3.76 -28.39
C ASN A 146 -1.50 -2.82 -27.18
N SER A 147 -0.70 -1.76 -27.36
CA SER A 147 -0.35 -0.83 -26.28
C SER A 147 -1.58 -0.10 -25.70
N SER A 148 -2.60 0.20 -26.50
CA SER A 148 -3.81 0.87 -26.04
C SER A 148 -4.66 -0.06 -25.15
N ALA A 149 -4.81 -1.32 -25.55
CA ALA A 149 -5.51 -2.32 -24.76
C ALA A 149 -4.83 -2.55 -23.42
N VAL A 150 -3.49 -2.71 -23.41
CA VAL A 150 -2.72 -2.86 -22.15
C VAL A 150 -2.87 -1.64 -21.25
N LYS A 151 -2.77 -0.42 -21.79
CA LYS A 151 -3.00 0.80 -21.01
C LYS A 151 -4.43 0.87 -20.44
N GLY A 152 -5.44 0.46 -21.21
CA GLY A 152 -6.82 0.37 -20.73
C GLY A 152 -6.96 -0.60 -19.55
N VAL A 153 -6.35 -1.79 -19.63
CA VAL A 153 -6.33 -2.77 -18.54
C VAL A 153 -5.61 -2.21 -17.31
N ILE A 154 -4.48 -1.53 -17.48
CA ILE A 154 -3.76 -0.86 -16.37
C ILE A 154 -4.66 0.20 -15.71
N VAL A 155 -5.29 1.08 -16.49
CA VAL A 155 -6.19 2.10 -15.96
C VAL A 155 -7.36 1.47 -15.19
N SER A 156 -7.90 0.34 -15.67
CA SER A 156 -8.95 -0.38 -14.95
C SER A 156 -8.47 -0.94 -13.60
N ALA A 157 -7.22 -1.39 -13.50
CA ALA A 157 -6.63 -1.86 -12.24
C ALA A 157 -6.39 -0.71 -11.26
N ILE A 158 -5.94 0.45 -11.75
CA ILE A 158 -5.79 1.66 -10.95
C ILE A 158 -7.16 2.09 -10.41
N ALA A 159 -8.17 2.18 -11.28
CA ALA A 159 -9.53 2.54 -10.88
C ALA A 159 -10.09 1.58 -9.83
N PHE A 160 -9.92 0.27 -10.03
CA PHE A 160 -10.30 -0.75 -9.06
C PHE A 160 -9.60 -0.55 -7.71
N ALA A 161 -8.29 -0.30 -7.70
CA ALA A 161 -7.54 -0.09 -6.47
C ALA A 161 -8.06 1.12 -5.66
N PHE A 162 -8.34 2.24 -6.33
CA PHE A 162 -8.93 3.42 -5.68
C PHE A 162 -10.36 3.16 -5.19
N MET A 163 -11.22 2.57 -6.02
CA MET A 163 -12.59 2.26 -5.66
C MET A 163 -12.67 1.30 -4.47
N PHE A 164 -11.88 0.23 -4.51
CA PHE A 164 -11.85 -0.76 -3.44
C PHE A 164 -11.35 -0.16 -2.13
N ASN A 165 -10.36 0.74 -2.17
CA ASN A 165 -9.80 1.39 -0.97
C ASN A 165 -10.47 2.72 -0.62
N THR A 166 -11.55 3.14 -1.29
CA THR A 166 -12.16 4.46 -1.08
C THR A 166 -12.54 4.68 0.39
N SER A 167 -13.09 3.67 1.06
CA SER A 167 -13.46 3.77 2.48
C SER A 167 -12.25 3.97 3.41
N ARG A 168 -11.04 3.49 3.03
CA ARG A 168 -9.80 3.69 3.81
C ARG A 168 -9.44 5.16 3.99
N TRP A 169 -9.78 6.00 3.01
CA TRP A 169 -9.52 7.44 3.06
C TRP A 169 -10.33 8.17 4.14
N PHE A 170 -11.35 7.51 4.69
CA PHE A 170 -12.23 8.04 5.72
C PHE A 170 -12.09 7.28 7.06
N GLU A 171 -11.07 6.44 7.23
CA GLU A 171 -10.87 5.65 8.46
C GLU A 171 -10.18 6.42 9.58
N LEU A 172 -9.32 7.38 9.24
CA LEU A 172 -8.47 8.11 10.18
C LEU A 172 -8.69 9.62 10.06
N GLN A 173 -8.55 10.29 11.19
CA GLN A 173 -8.58 11.75 11.29
C GLN A 173 -7.52 12.23 12.28
N ALA A 174 -7.01 13.44 12.10
CA ALA A 174 -6.11 14.08 13.05
C ALA A 174 -6.93 15.02 13.94
N MET A 175 -6.90 14.80 15.25
CA MET A 175 -7.63 15.60 16.23
C MET A 175 -6.66 16.43 17.08
N PRO A 176 -7.02 17.68 17.44
CA PRO A 176 -6.23 18.50 18.35
C PRO A 176 -6.19 17.88 19.74
N CYS A 177 -5.05 18.02 20.40
CA CYS A 177 -4.83 17.55 21.76
C CYS A 177 -3.81 18.45 22.47
N TYR A 178 -3.69 18.34 23.79
CA TYR A 178 -2.72 19.13 24.56
C TYR A 178 -1.61 18.24 25.15
N SER A 179 -0.34 18.56 24.90
CA SER A 179 0.79 17.87 25.55
C SER A 179 1.17 18.63 26.82
N LYS A 180 1.03 18.00 28.01
CA LYS A 180 1.50 18.62 29.26
C LYS A 180 3.02 18.56 29.38
N ARG A 181 3.67 17.55 28.79
CA ARG A 181 5.14 17.43 28.76
C ARG A 181 5.80 18.67 28.13
N HIS A 182 5.20 19.19 27.08
CA HIS A 182 5.74 20.30 26.29
C HIS A 182 4.95 21.60 26.44
N ASP A 183 3.87 21.61 27.23
CA ASP A 183 2.97 22.74 27.49
C ASP A 183 2.42 23.38 26.19
N ARG A 184 2.10 22.55 25.19
CA ARG A 184 1.73 22.98 23.83
C ARG A 184 0.65 22.09 23.21
N GLU A 185 -0.12 22.67 22.30
CA GLU A 185 -1.08 21.95 21.47
C GLU A 185 -0.36 21.03 20.47
N SER A 186 -0.90 19.84 20.24
CA SER A 186 -0.41 18.85 19.28
C SER A 186 -1.57 18.24 18.48
N LEU A 187 -1.27 17.24 17.65
CA LEU A 187 -2.27 16.43 16.94
C LEU A 187 -2.06 14.95 17.26
N VAL A 188 -3.16 14.24 17.45
CA VAL A 188 -3.18 12.78 17.62
C VAL A 188 -3.98 12.13 16.49
N VAL A 189 -3.54 10.95 16.05
CA VAL A 189 -4.28 10.15 15.06
C VAL A 189 -5.42 9.43 15.76
N TYR A 190 -6.63 9.62 15.25
CA TYR A 190 -7.85 9.07 15.82
C TYR A 190 -8.65 8.28 14.78
N PRO A 191 -9.23 7.11 15.13
CA PRO A 191 -10.14 6.41 14.24
C PRO A 191 -11.48 7.15 14.11
N THR A 192 -12.07 7.13 12.93
CA THR A 192 -13.43 7.68 12.69
C THR A 192 -14.52 6.68 13.07
N ASP A 193 -15.79 7.14 13.08
CA ASP A 193 -16.98 6.28 13.29
C ASP A 193 -17.02 5.09 12.34
N LEU A 194 -16.53 5.30 11.11
CA LEU A 194 -16.44 4.26 10.10
C LEU A 194 -15.49 3.14 10.55
N MET A 195 -14.30 3.49 11.03
CA MET A 195 -13.28 2.50 11.42
C MET A 195 -13.68 1.72 12.67
N VAL A 196 -14.32 2.35 13.65
CA VAL A 196 -14.76 1.69 14.89
C VAL A 196 -16.05 0.88 14.73
N ASN A 197 -16.78 1.07 13.62
CA ASN A 197 -17.96 0.28 13.32
C ASN A 197 -17.60 -1.21 13.17
N SER A 198 -18.22 -2.06 14.00
CA SER A 198 -17.92 -3.50 14.06
C SER A 198 -18.26 -4.23 12.77
N VAL A 199 -19.39 -3.88 12.13
CA VAL A 199 -19.82 -4.46 10.86
C VAL A 199 -18.83 -4.10 9.76
N TYR A 200 -18.44 -2.84 9.65
CA TYR A 200 -17.42 -2.40 8.70
C TYR A 200 -16.08 -3.12 8.90
N THR A 201 -15.62 -3.22 10.15
CA THR A 201 -14.36 -3.92 10.45
C THR A 201 -14.40 -5.40 10.08
N VAL A 202 -15.45 -6.14 10.45
CA VAL A 202 -15.53 -7.58 10.18
C VAL A 202 -15.75 -7.85 8.69
N VAL A 203 -16.70 -7.16 8.07
CA VAL A 203 -17.11 -7.44 6.68
C VAL A 203 -16.08 -6.90 5.70
N TYR A 204 -15.70 -5.62 5.82
CA TYR A 204 -14.82 -4.99 4.85
C TYR A 204 -13.35 -5.16 5.21
N ARG A 205 -12.91 -4.70 6.39
CA ARG A 205 -11.48 -4.67 6.74
C ARG A 205 -10.87 -6.07 6.88
N ASN A 206 -11.67 -7.03 7.35
CA ASN A 206 -11.22 -8.41 7.53
C ASN A 206 -11.65 -9.27 6.33
N ALA A 207 -12.95 -9.59 6.18
CA ALA A 207 -13.37 -10.60 5.21
C ALA A 207 -13.12 -10.19 3.75
N ALA A 208 -13.62 -9.03 3.31
CA ALA A 208 -13.46 -8.57 1.94
C ALA A 208 -11.99 -8.33 1.59
N TYR A 209 -11.25 -7.62 2.45
CA TYR A 209 -9.83 -7.36 2.22
C TYR A 209 -9.01 -8.65 2.14
N THR A 210 -9.21 -9.61 3.05
CA THR A 210 -8.51 -10.91 2.99
C THR A 210 -8.88 -11.68 1.71
N MET A 211 -10.13 -11.71 1.29
CA MET A 211 -10.51 -12.41 0.06
C MET A 211 -9.88 -11.78 -1.18
N VAL A 212 -9.96 -10.45 -1.29
CA VAL A 212 -9.56 -9.67 -2.47
C VAL A 212 -8.04 -9.50 -2.56
N MET A 213 -7.35 -9.33 -1.43
CA MET A 213 -5.89 -9.07 -1.40
C MET A 213 -5.04 -10.31 -1.13
N PHE A 214 -5.61 -11.40 -0.62
CA PHE A 214 -4.87 -12.62 -0.33
C PHE A 214 -5.34 -13.82 -1.15
N PHE A 215 -6.58 -14.29 -0.95
CA PHE A 215 -7.03 -15.55 -1.55
C PHE A 215 -7.14 -15.49 -3.09
N LEU A 216 -7.78 -14.45 -3.62
CA LEU A 216 -7.97 -14.31 -5.07
C LEU A 216 -6.64 -14.12 -5.83
N PRO A 217 -5.73 -13.21 -5.41
CA PRO A 217 -4.42 -13.07 -6.02
C PRO A 217 -3.62 -14.37 -5.96
N PHE A 218 -3.59 -15.03 -4.80
CA PHE A 218 -2.85 -16.28 -4.63
C PHE A 218 -3.38 -17.38 -5.56
N ALA A 219 -4.70 -17.56 -5.64
CA ALA A 219 -5.32 -18.56 -6.51
C ALA A 219 -5.00 -18.31 -7.99
N ILE A 220 -5.15 -17.06 -8.46
CA ILE A 220 -4.88 -16.70 -9.85
C ILE A 220 -3.40 -16.89 -10.18
N LEU A 221 -2.49 -16.33 -9.35
CA LEU A 221 -1.05 -16.43 -9.56
C LEU A 221 -0.57 -17.87 -9.57
N THR A 222 -1.08 -18.70 -8.66
CA THR A 222 -0.75 -20.13 -8.60
C THR A 222 -1.21 -20.83 -9.86
N PHE A 223 -2.47 -20.63 -10.26
CA PHE A 223 -3.04 -21.23 -11.46
C PHE A 223 -2.23 -20.87 -12.72
N VAL A 224 -2.01 -19.57 -12.97
CA VAL A 224 -1.30 -19.13 -14.19
C VAL A 224 0.15 -19.60 -14.22
N ASN A 225 0.86 -19.54 -13.09
CA ASN A 225 2.25 -19.99 -13.01
C ASN A 225 2.38 -21.51 -13.23
N LEU A 226 1.48 -22.33 -12.65
CA LEU A 226 1.47 -23.78 -12.88
C LEU A 226 1.23 -24.12 -14.36
N ARG A 227 0.31 -23.42 -15.03
CA ARG A 227 0.02 -23.64 -16.46
C ARG A 227 1.19 -23.25 -17.36
N ILE A 228 1.88 -22.15 -17.04
CA ILE A 228 3.11 -21.74 -17.74
C ILE A 228 4.16 -22.85 -17.63
N ILE A 229 4.43 -23.36 -16.42
CA ILE A 229 5.43 -24.41 -16.19
C ILE A 229 5.08 -25.68 -16.97
N GLY A 230 3.81 -26.11 -16.95
CA GLY A 230 3.36 -27.29 -17.69
C GLY A 230 3.57 -27.15 -19.20
N THR A 231 3.24 -25.98 -19.76
CA THR A 231 3.39 -25.70 -21.19
C THR A 231 4.86 -25.67 -21.61
N LEU A 232 5.72 -25.02 -20.83
CA LEU A 232 7.16 -24.97 -21.10
C LEU A 232 7.80 -26.37 -21.06
N LYS A 233 7.41 -27.21 -20.11
CA LYS A 233 7.89 -28.61 -20.04
C LYS A 233 7.44 -29.44 -21.24
N SER A 234 6.21 -29.23 -21.73
CA SER A 234 5.71 -29.93 -22.90
C SER A 234 6.39 -29.48 -24.20
N SER A 235 6.80 -28.21 -24.29
CA SER A 235 7.48 -27.68 -25.48
C SER A 235 8.94 -28.10 -25.60
N TYR A 236 9.54 -28.62 -24.52
CA TYR A 236 10.93 -29.10 -24.50
C TYR A 236 11.05 -30.58 -24.88
N LYS A 237 9.94 -31.33 -24.81
CA LYS A 237 9.86 -32.71 -25.31
C LYS A 237 9.55 -32.71 -26.80
#